data_AF-A0A6V8R3F6-F1
#
_entry.id   AF-A0A6V8R3F6-F1
#
_cell.length_a   1.000
_cell.length_b   1.000
_cell.length_c   1.000
_cell.angle_alpha   90.00
_cell.angle_beta   90.00
_cell.angle_gamma   90.00
#
_symmetry.space_group_name_H-M   'P 1'
#
loop_
_entity.id
_entity.type
_entity.pdbx_description
1 polymer ?
#
loop_
_entity_poly.entity_id
_entity_poly.type
_entity_poly.pdbx_seq_one_letter_code
_entity_poly.pdbx_strand_id
1 'polypeptide(L)' 'MILDGKSTTGLVPNKSNYAAAIKVPPFFGYPLAAKSVFTFGGRKVDLASRVLSVTGESIFELDCASEPRGFYYNERD' A
#
# COMPACT_ATOMS: atom_id res chain seq x y z
N MET A 1 2.76 15.01 -4.68
CA MET A 1 3.26 14.15 -5.78
C MET A 1 2.65 14.66 -7.07
N ILE A 2 3.47 14.96 -8.08
CA ILE A 2 2.98 15.48 -9.38
C ILE A 2 2.76 14.28 -10.31
N LEU A 3 1.58 14.20 -10.91
CA LEU A 3 1.23 13.17 -11.88
C LEU A 3 1.75 13.54 -13.28
N ASP A 4 2.02 12.56 -14.14
CA ASP A 4 2.60 12.81 -15.47
C ASP A 4 1.59 13.31 -16.51
N GLY A 5 0.28 13.26 -16.20
CA GLY A 5 -0.80 13.70 -17.07
C GLY A 5 -1.00 12.85 -18.33
N LYS A 6 -0.27 11.73 -18.48
CA LYS A 6 -0.37 10.86 -19.66
C LYS A 6 -1.52 9.88 -19.49
N SER A 7 -2.69 10.22 -20.01
CA SER A 7 -3.90 9.41 -19.94
C SER A 7 -4.24 8.68 -21.24
N THR A 8 -5.10 7.66 -21.16
CA THR A 8 -5.77 7.07 -22.33
C THR A 8 -7.16 7.68 -22.53
N THR A 9 -7.66 7.61 -23.76
CA THR A 9 -9.04 7.99 -24.12
C THR A 9 -9.70 6.86 -24.91
N GLY A 10 -11.02 6.71 -24.77
CA GLY A 10 -11.79 5.71 -25.52
C GLY A 10 -11.71 4.27 -25.01
N LEU A 11 -11.13 4.02 -23.83
CA LEU A 11 -11.11 2.71 -23.16
C LEU A 11 -12.05 2.67 -21.95
N VAL A 12 -12.44 1.46 -21.53
CA VAL A 12 -13.27 1.23 -20.34
C VAL A 12 -12.59 0.22 -19.40
N PRO A 13 -11.93 0.66 -18.32
CA PRO A 13 -11.67 2.05 -17.92
C PRO A 13 -10.48 2.68 -18.65
N ASN A 14 -10.46 4.02 -18.72
CA ASN A 14 -9.27 4.76 -19.11
C ASN A 14 -8.21 4.76 -18.00
N LYS A 15 -6.94 4.64 -18.38
CA LYS A 15 -5.81 4.88 -17.48
C LYS A 15 -5.58 6.38 -17.36
N SER A 16 -5.55 6.89 -16.12
CA SER A 16 -5.50 8.34 -15.85
C SER A 16 -4.11 8.96 -16.00
N ASN A 17 -3.03 8.19 -15.79
CA ASN A 17 -1.63 8.64 -15.81
C ASN A 17 -0.70 7.49 -16.21
N TYR A 18 0.55 7.77 -16.56
CA TYR A 18 1.57 6.77 -16.92
C TYR A 18 1.15 5.86 -18.08
N ALA A 19 0.35 6.38 -19.02
CA ALA A 19 -0.15 5.66 -20.17
C ALA A 19 0.74 5.85 -21.42
N ALA A 20 2.02 5.46 -21.32
CA ALA A 20 2.89 5.42 -22.49
C ALA A 20 2.42 4.35 -23.49
N ALA A 21 2.23 4.74 -24.75
CA ALA A 21 1.78 3.83 -25.80
C ALA A 21 2.91 2.88 -26.22
N ILE A 22 2.62 1.57 -26.24
CA ILE A 22 3.52 0.53 -26.75
C ILE A 22 3.31 0.45 -28.28
N LYS A 23 4.26 0.94 -29.06
CA LYS A 23 4.11 1.10 -30.53
C LYS A 23 5.18 0.43 -31.37
N VAL A 24 6.36 0.16 -30.80
CA VAL A 24 7.53 -0.32 -31.54
C VAL A 24 7.84 -1.78 -31.12
N PRO A 25 7.97 -2.72 -32.08
CA PRO A 25 8.30 -4.11 -31.79
C PRO A 25 9.79 -4.28 -31.39
N PRO A 26 10.19 -5.45 -30.83
CA PRO A 26 9.36 -6.61 -30.50
C PRO A 26 8.48 -6.40 -29.26
N PHE A 27 7.29 -6.99 -29.26
CA PHE A 27 6.38 -6.97 -28.11
C PHE A 27 6.61 -8.18 -27.22
N PHE A 28 6.43 -7.98 -25.90
CA PHE A 28 6.62 -9.02 -24.90
C PHE A 28 5.35 -9.18 -24.05
N GLY A 29 5.03 -10.43 -23.71
CA GLY A 29 3.95 -10.77 -22.78
C GLY A 29 4.48 -11.66 -21.66
N TYR A 30 4.09 -11.34 -20.43
CA TYR A 30 4.49 -12.11 -19.24
C TYR A 30 3.23 -12.58 -18.51
N PRO A 31 3.12 -13.87 -18.16
CA PRO A 31 2.00 -14.35 -17.34
C PRO A 31 2.13 -13.75 -15.94
N LEU A 32 1.01 -13.26 -15.41
CA LEU A 32 0.93 -12.70 -14.07
C LEU A 32 -0.12 -13.44 -13.25
N ALA A 33 0.17 -13.62 -11.96
CA ALA A 33 -0.75 -14.19 -10.99
C ALA A 33 -0.70 -13.36 -9.71
N ALA A 34 -1.85 -13.16 -9.07
CA ALA A 34 -1.90 -12.50 -7.77
C ALA A 34 -1.24 -13.37 -6.69
N LYS A 35 -0.52 -12.72 -5.78
CA LYS A 35 0.09 -13.31 -4.59
C LYS A 35 -0.02 -12.33 -3.43
N SER A 36 0.07 -12.85 -2.21
CA SER A 36 0.21 -12.00 -1.03
C SER A 36 1.55 -11.27 -1.09
N VAL A 37 1.52 -9.96 -0.91
CA VAL A 37 2.71 -9.07 -0.99
C VAL A 37 2.89 -8.21 0.25
N PHE A 38 1.82 -7.97 1.01
CA PHE A 38 1.81 -7.03 2.12
C PHE A 38 0.73 -7.41 3.11
N THR A 39 1.02 -7.31 4.41
CA THR A 39 0.01 -7.49 5.45
C THR A 39 -0.37 -6.14 6.05
N PHE A 40 -1.67 -5.89 6.18
CA PHE A 40 -2.17 -4.65 6.79
C PHE A 40 -2.32 -4.73 8.30
N GLY A 41 -2.34 -5.96 8.85
CA GLY A 41 -2.37 -6.20 10.28
C GLY A 41 -0.99 -6.03 10.90
N GLY A 42 -0.94 -5.98 12.23
CA GLY A 42 0.30 -5.86 12.96
C GLY A 42 0.06 -5.38 14.39
N ARG A 43 1.13 -4.97 15.07
CA ARG A 43 1.01 -4.44 16.44
C ARG A 43 0.34 -3.07 16.44
N LYS A 44 -0.51 -2.81 17.43
CA LYS A 44 -1.02 -1.46 17.72
C LYS A 44 0.14 -0.61 18.22
N VAL A 45 0.30 0.58 17.65
CA VAL A 45 1.23 1.58 18.15
C VAL A 45 0.55 2.94 18.25
N ASP A 46 1.10 3.83 19.06
CA ASP A 46 0.72 5.24 19.04
C ASP A 46 1.47 6.04 17.95
N LEU A 47 1.22 7.35 17.90
CA LEU A 47 1.87 8.26 16.95
C LEU A 47 3.39 8.38 17.16
N ALA A 48 3.90 7.97 18.33
CA ALA A 48 5.33 7.92 18.65
C ALA A 48 5.96 6.55 18.31
N SER A 49 5.20 5.61 17.74
CA SER A 49 5.62 4.24 17.40
C SER A 49 5.82 3.30 18.58
N ARG A 50 5.32 3.66 19.77
CA ARG A 50 5.34 2.80 20.96
C ARG A 50 4.27 1.75 20.88
N VAL A 51 4.60 0.50 21.16
CA VAL A 51 3.65 -0.61 21.15
C VAL A 51 2.66 -0.47 22.29
N LEU A 52 1.37 -0.63 21.98
CA LEU A 52 0.30 -0.59 22.97
C LEU A 52 -0.05 -2.00 23.44
N SER A 53 -0.30 -2.13 24.74
CA SER A 53 -0.87 -3.33 25.34
C SER A 53 -2.37 -3.45 25.02
N VAL A 54 -2.98 -4.55 25.47
CA VAL A 54 -4.43 -4.77 25.32
C VAL A 54 -5.28 -3.78 26.10
N THR A 55 -4.72 -3.10 27.12
CA THR A 55 -5.41 -2.03 27.86
C THR A 55 -5.22 -0.65 27.22
N GLY A 56 -4.44 -0.56 26.12
CA GLY A 56 -4.15 0.68 25.42
C GLY A 56 -2.96 1.45 25.96
N GLU A 57 -2.35 1.02 27.07
CA GLU A 57 -1.15 1.63 27.63
C GLU A 57 0.10 1.26 26.84
N SER A 58 1.02 2.22 26.67
CA SER A 58 2.31 1.98 26.01
C SER A 58 3.18 1.04 26.85
N ILE A 59 3.77 0.05 26.21
CA ILE A 59 4.75 -0.85 26.83
C ILE A 59 6.10 -0.13 26.89
N PHE A 60 6.71 -0.10 28.07
CA PHE A 60 8.01 0.55 28.28
C PHE A 60 9.10 -0.07 27.41
N GLU A 61 9.91 0.79 26.76
CA GLU A 61 11.04 0.41 25.89
C GLU A 61 10.70 -0.50 24.69
N LEU A 62 9.43 -0.57 24.29
CA LEU A 62 9.00 -1.36 23.14
C LEU A 62 8.41 -0.50 22.04
N ASP A 63 9.21 -0.27 21.00
CA ASP A 63 8.79 0.40 19.77
C ASP A 63 8.62 -0.59 18.62
N CYS A 64 7.77 -0.23 17.66
CA CYS A 64 7.59 -0.98 16.41
C CYS A 64 7.39 0.00 15.27
N ALA A 65 8.08 -0.21 14.15
CA ALA A 65 8.02 0.66 12.98
C ALA A 65 7.87 -0.18 11.70
N SER A 66 7.45 0.48 10.60
CA SER A 66 7.24 -0.15 9.29
C SER A 66 6.07 -1.16 9.25
N GLU A 67 6.14 -2.13 8.34
CA GLU A 67 5.16 -3.17 8.04
C GLU A 67 4.68 -4.00 9.24
N PRO A 68 5.51 -4.32 10.26
CA PRO A 68 5.04 -5.04 11.45
C PRO A 68 4.00 -4.29 12.29
N ARG A 69 3.77 -2.99 12.01
CA ARG A 69 2.67 -2.22 12.61
C ARG A 69 1.38 -2.45 11.85
N GLY A 70 0.26 -2.50 12.56
CA GLY A 70 -1.06 -2.52 11.90
C GLY A 70 -1.36 -1.16 11.25
N PHE A 71 -1.65 -1.14 9.94
CA PHE A 71 -2.13 0.04 9.23
C PHE A 71 -3.63 0.26 9.41
N TYR A 72 -4.37 -0.83 9.55
CA TYR A 72 -5.80 -0.80 9.84
C TYR A 72 -6.03 -1.48 11.18
N TYR A 73 -6.42 -0.69 12.18
CA TYR A 73 -6.98 -1.20 13.41
C TYR A 73 -8.50 -1.03 13.33
N ASN A 74 -9.23 -2.12 13.54
CA ASN A 74 -10.69 -2.10 13.67
C ASN A 74 -11.05 -1.53 15.05
N GLU A 75 -10.80 -0.23 15.25
CA GLU A 75 -11.35 0.48 16.39
C GLU A 75 -12.85 0.59 16.13
N ARG A 76 -13.65 -0.22 16.85
CA ARG A 76 -15.05 0.15 17.04
C ARG A 76 -15.02 1.34 17.98
N ASP A 77 -15.55 2.47 17.52
CA ASP A 77 -15.95 3.58 18.38
C ASP A 77 -16.82 3.10 19.56
#